data_AF-A0A2T2U3S6-F1
#
_entry.id   AF-A0A2T2U3S6-F1
#
_cell.length_a   1.000
_cell.length_b   1.000
_cell.length_c   1.000
_cell.angle_alpha   90.00
_cell.angle_beta   90.00
_cell.angle_gamma   90.00
#
_symmetry.space_group_name_H-M   'P 1'
#
loop_
_entity.id
_entity.type
_entity.pdbx_description
1 polymer ?
#
loop_
_entity_poly.entity_id
_entity_poly.type
_entity_poly.pdbx_seq_one_letter_code
_entity_poly.pdbx_strand_id
1 'polypeptide(L)'
;MQRLLLSELARRLNVSPSVIERATRREEPCEGHPVGDWVLRRGRQVLYEVPDETAEALKEPDARHLKRQSRVLRTLMRGGTSSDHDDTEG
;
A
#
# COMPACT_ATOMS: atom_id res chain seq x y z
N MET A 1 17.71 5.89 16.02
CA MET A 1 16.41 6.20 15.41
C MET A 1 16.64 6.51 13.94
N GLN A 2 15.97 5.79 13.04
CA GLN A 2 16.05 6.00 11.60
C GLN A 2 14.83 6.77 11.10
N ARG A 3 15.06 7.79 10.26
CA ARG A 3 13.99 8.59 9.63
C ARG A 3 13.64 8.02 8.27
N LEU A 4 12.40 7.57 8.11
CA LEU A 4 11.88 7.01 6.88
C LEU A 4 10.75 7.88 6.31
N LEU A 5 10.70 7.95 4.98
CA LEU A 5 9.53 8.48 4.28
C LEU A 5 8.41 7.44 4.30
N LEU A 6 7.17 7.88 4.13
CA LEU A 6 6.01 6.99 4.03
C LEU A 6 6.20 5.88 2.98
N SER A 7 6.71 6.22 1.80
CA SER A 7 6.97 5.26 0.72
C SER A 7 8.04 4.23 1.07
N GLU A 8 9.03 4.64 1.86
CA GLU A 8 10.11 3.77 2.29
C GLU A 8 9.64 2.81 3.38
N LEU A 9 8.91 3.32 4.37
CA LEU A 9 8.28 2.50 5.41
C LEU A 9 7.30 1.49 4.81
N ALA A 10 6.49 1.92 3.83
CA ALA A 10 5.59 1.05 3.07
C ALA A 10 6.32 -0.11 2.39
N ARG A 11 7.46 0.17 1.75
CA ARG A 11 8.29 -0.85 1.10
C ARG A 11 8.81 -1.87 2.10
N ARG A 12 9.34 -1.40 3.23
CA ARG A 12 9.91 -2.25 4.27
C ARG A 12 8.87 -3.12 4.98
N LEU A 13 7.66 -2.57 5.18
CA LEU A 13 6.52 -3.30 5.74
C LEU A 13 5.76 -4.15 4.70
N ASN A 14 6.13 -4.09 3.41
CA ASN A 14 5.43 -4.76 2.31
C ASN A 14 3.93 -4.40 2.20
N VAL A 15 3.55 -3.17 2.51
CA VAL A 15 2.17 -2.69 2.47
C VAL A 15 2.03 -1.46 1.60
N SER A 16 0.79 -1.12 1.23
CA SER A 16 0.52 0.12 0.52
C SER A 16 0.69 1.34 1.45
N PRO A 17 1.22 2.48 0.96
CA PRO A 17 1.32 3.73 1.72
C PRO A 17 -0.01 4.16 2.39
N SER A 18 -1.13 3.94 1.72
CA SER A 18 -2.47 4.25 2.22
C SER A 18 -2.89 3.40 3.42
N VAL A 19 -2.36 2.18 3.57
CA VAL A 19 -2.59 1.33 4.74
C VAL A 19 -1.90 1.95 5.95
N ILE A 20 -0.64 2.38 5.79
CA ILE A 20 0.11 3.07 6.84
C ILE A 20 -0.58 4.38 7.22
N GLU A 21 -0.98 5.22 6.25
CA GLU A 21 -1.69 6.46 6.56
C GLU A 21 -2.99 6.20 7.34
N ARG A 22 -3.75 5.17 6.95
CA ARG A 22 -4.97 4.79 7.66
C ARG A 22 -4.67 4.34 9.08
N ALA A 23 -3.68 3.47 9.26
CA ALA A 23 -3.24 2.98 10.57
C ALA A 23 -2.77 4.14 11.46
N THR A 24 -1.93 5.04 10.93
CA THR A 24 -1.50 6.27 11.61
C THR A 24 -2.67 7.17 11.99
N ARG A 25 -3.67 7.35 11.12
CA ARG A 25 -4.85 8.20 11.42
C ARG A 25 -5.79 7.58 12.45
N ARG A 26 -5.84 6.25 12.51
CA ARG A 26 -6.71 5.50 13.43
C ARG A 26 -6.01 5.08 14.71
N GLU A 27 -4.72 5.37 14.84
CA GLU A 27 -3.88 4.91 15.95
C GLU A 27 -3.91 3.37 16.09
N GLU A 28 -4.04 2.69 14.95
CA GLU A 28 -4.07 1.22 14.85
C GLU A 28 -2.67 0.70 14.50
N PRO A 29 -2.28 -0.51 14.98
CA PRO A 29 -1.04 -1.13 14.56
C PRO A 29 -1.10 -1.54 13.07
N CYS A 30 0.01 -1.38 12.35
CA CYS A 30 0.18 -1.83 10.99
C CYS A 30 1.19 -2.98 10.97
N GLU A 31 0.77 -4.17 10.55
CA GLU A 31 1.62 -5.39 10.59
C GLU A 31 2.22 -5.66 11.99
N GLY A 32 1.48 -5.34 13.06
CA GLY A 32 1.95 -5.48 14.45
C GLY A 32 2.86 -4.34 14.93
N HIS A 33 3.10 -3.31 14.12
CA HIS A 33 3.93 -2.17 14.48
C HIS A 33 3.10 -0.91 14.82
N PRO A 34 3.46 -0.16 15.87
CA PRO A 34 2.76 1.06 16.28
C PRO A 34 3.18 2.26 15.41
N VAL A 35 2.80 2.25 14.12
CA VAL A 35 3.18 3.30 13.16
C VAL A 35 2.66 4.70 13.50
N GLY A 36 1.65 4.81 14.38
CA GLY A 36 1.16 6.09 14.91
C GLY A 36 2.19 6.77 15.80
N ASP A 37 2.88 6.01 16.65
CA ASP A 37 3.86 6.51 17.62
C ASP A 37 5.15 6.97 16.95
N TRP A 38 5.43 6.46 15.76
CA TRP A 38 6.61 6.82 14.97
C TRP A 38 6.41 8.09 14.14
N VAL A 39 5.18 8.61 14.04
CA VAL A 39 4.89 9.69 13.09
C VAL A 39 5.53 11.01 13.53
N LEU A 40 6.33 11.60 12.65
CA LEU A 40 6.93 12.91 12.80
C LEU A 40 6.42 13.86 11.71
N ARG A 41 5.54 14.81 12.10
CA ARG A 41 5.01 15.82 11.17
C ARG A 41 5.94 17.05 11.14
N ARG A 42 6.54 17.31 9.98
CA ARG A 42 7.39 18.47 9.70
C ARG A 42 6.71 19.34 8.64
N GLY A 43 5.83 20.23 9.08
CA GLY A 43 5.04 21.08 8.19
C GLY A 43 4.13 20.23 7.28
N ARG A 44 4.36 20.30 5.96
CA ARG A 44 3.60 19.51 4.97
C ARG A 44 4.15 18.09 4.76
N GLN A 45 5.32 17.79 5.29
CA GLN A 45 5.96 16.48 5.13
C GLN A 45 5.68 15.60 6.35
N VAL A 46 5.33 14.34 6.10
CA VAL A 46 5.20 13.30 7.12
C VAL A 46 6.41 12.38 7.02
N LEU A 47 7.15 12.28 8.12
CA LEU A 47 8.26 11.37 8.32
C LEU A 47 7.88 10.35 9.39
N TYR A 48 8.61 9.24 9.44
CA TYR A 48 8.47 8.22 10.48
C TYR A 48 9.82 8.00 11.15
N GLU A 49 9.90 8.21 12.47
CA GLU A 49 11.07 7.91 13.30
C GLU A 49 10.92 6.50 13.86
N VAL A 50 11.59 5.55 13.18
CA VAL A 50 11.55 4.13 13.52
C VAL A 50 12.78 3.79 14.38
N PRO A 51 12.63 2.99 15.45
CA PRO A 51 13.78 2.48 16.20
C PRO A 51 14.74 1.70 15.30
N ASP A 52 16.05 1.82 15.53
CA ASP A 52 17.06 1.25 14.62
C ASP A 52 16.95 -0.28 14.59
N GLU A 53 16.70 -0.89 15.74
CA GLU A 53 16.48 -2.33 15.89
C GLU A 53 15.26 -2.82 15.07
N THR A 54 14.23 -1.98 14.97
CA THR A 54 13.04 -2.30 14.18
C THR A 54 13.32 -2.08 12.71
N ALA A 55 14.00 -0.98 12.36
CA ALA A 55 14.32 -0.65 10.98
C ALA A 55 15.29 -1.66 10.34
N GLU A 56 16.19 -2.27 11.12
CA GLU A 56 17.06 -3.38 10.71
C GLU A 56 16.31 -4.71 10.58
N ALA A 57 15.32 -4.96 11.44
CA ALA A 57 14.47 -6.16 11.38
C ALA A 57 13.50 -6.11 10.18
N LEU A 58 13.06 -4.93 9.80
CA LEU A 58 12.26 -4.64 8.60
C LEU A 58 13.15 -4.73 7.33
N LYS A 59 13.70 -5.90 7.04
CA LYS A 59 14.44 -6.15 5.81
C LYS A 59 13.49 -6.14 4.62
N GLU A 60 13.88 -5.38 3.60
CA GLU A 60 13.17 -5.25 2.32
C GLU A 60 12.73 -6.64 1.84
N PRO A 61 11.42 -6.90 1.70
CA PRO A 61 10.96 -8.19 1.23
C PRO A 61 11.51 -8.39 -0.17
N ASP A 62 12.19 -9.52 -0.37
CA ASP A 62 12.74 -9.96 -1.64
C ASP A 62 11.75 -9.65 -2.77
N ALA A 63 12.20 -8.93 -3.81
CA ALA A 63 11.39 -8.34 -4.90
C ALA A 63 10.49 -9.34 -5.67
N ARG A 64 10.51 -10.62 -5.28
CA ARG A 64 9.64 -11.69 -5.76
C ARG A 64 8.19 -11.57 -5.28
N HIS A 65 7.90 -10.90 -4.15
CA HIS A 65 6.52 -10.77 -3.65
C HIS A 65 5.66 -9.72 -4.37
N LEU A 66 6.27 -8.68 -4.96
CA LEU A 66 5.53 -7.62 -5.67
C LEU A 66 4.90 -8.06 -6.99
N LYS A 67 5.31 -9.20 -7.57
CA LYS A 67 4.72 -9.68 -8.85
C LYS A 67 3.30 -10.22 -8.72
N ARG A 68 2.79 -10.53 -7.52
CA ARG A 68 1.50 -11.20 -7.36
C ARG A 68 0.28 -10.28 -7.40
N GLN A 69 0.46 -8.95 -7.29
CA GLN A 69 -0.65 -8.00 -7.34
C GLN A 69 -0.90 -7.36 -8.73
N SER A 70 0.04 -7.50 -9.67
CA SER A 70 -0.13 -6.93 -11.03
C SER A 70 -1.15 -7.66 -11.91
N ARG A 71 -1.59 -8.88 -11.52
CA ARG A 71 -2.47 -9.72 -12.36
C ARG A 71 -3.97 -9.56 -12.08
N VAL A 72 -4.38 -8.74 -11.11
CA VAL A 72 -5.81 -8.58 -10.74
C VAL A 72 -6.46 -7.37 -11.41
N LEU A 73 -5.69 -6.43 -11.98
CA LEU A 73 -6.23 -5.21 -12.59
C LEU A 73 -6.60 -5.32 -14.08
N ARG A 74 -6.38 -6.46 -14.75
CA ARG A 74 -6.61 -6.57 -16.20
C ARG A 74 -7.90 -7.30 -16.61
N THR A 75 -8.71 -7.77 -15.67
CA THR A 75 -9.92 -8.57 -16.00
C THR A 75 -11.24 -7.79 -15.95
N LEU A 76 -11.25 -6.51 -15.56
CA LEU A 76 -12.49 -5.71 -15.43
C LEU A 76 -12.73 -4.67 -16.55
N MET A 77 -11.86 -4.58 -17.56
CA MET A 77 -12.04 -3.68 -18.71
C MET A 77 -12.32 -4.43 -20.02
N ARG A 78 -13.20 -5.45 -19.99
CA ARG A 78 -13.79 -6.01 -21.21
C ARG A 78 -15.23 -6.44 -20.99
N GLY A 79 -16.05 -5.53 -20.46
CA GLY A 79 -17.49 -5.59 -20.57
C GLY A 79 -17.97 -4.24 -21.09
N GLY A 80 -18.63 -4.21 -22.26
CA GLY A 80 -19.46 -3.07 -22.64
C GLY A 80 -19.32 -2.58 -24.08
N THR A 81 -19.89 -3.30 -25.04
CA THR A 81 -20.64 -2.71 -26.16
C THR A 81 -21.85 -3.64 -26.38
N SER A 82 -22.99 -3.36 -25.75
CA SER A 82 -24.12 -2.59 -26.30
C SER A 82 -24.98 -3.43 -27.25
N SER A 83 -26.24 -3.56 -26.86
CA SER A 83 -27.37 -4.09 -27.64
C SER A 83 -27.40 -3.54 -29.07
N ASP A 84 -27.82 -4.39 -30.01
CA ASP A 84 -28.84 -3.98 -30.97
C ASP A 84 -29.74 -5.18 -31.29
N HIS A 85 -31.02 -4.86 -31.39
CA HIS A 85 -32.18 -5.72 -31.60
C HIS A 85 -32.59 -5.49 -33.05
N ASP A 86 -32.72 -6.52 -33.88
CA ASP A 86 -33.79 -6.58 -34.89
C ASP A 86 -33.87 -7.95 -35.59
N ASP A 87 -35.12 -8.33 -35.86
CA ASP A 87 -35.64 -9.49 -36.57
C ASP A 87 -35.05 -9.77 -37.97
N THR A 88 -35.11 -11.03 -38.42
CA THR A 88 -35.64 -11.42 -39.75
C THR A 88 -35.87 -12.94 -39.81
N GLU A 89 -37.04 -13.30 -40.33
CA GLU A 89 -37.66 -14.61 -40.53
C GLU A 89 -36.82 -15.64 -41.31
N GLY A 90 -37.18 -16.93 -41.10
CA GLY A 90 -36.80 -18.08 -41.92
C GLY A 90 -37.55 -19.33 -41.51
#